data_AF-A0A316U283-F1
#
_entry.id   AF-A0A316U283-F1
#
_cell.length_a   1.000
_cell.length_b   1.000
_cell.length_c   1.000
_cell.angle_alpha   90.00
_cell.angle_beta   90.00
_cell.angle_gamma   90.00
#
_symmetry.space_group_name_H-M   'P 1'
#
loop_
_entity.id
_entity.type
_entity.pdbx_description
1 polymer ?
#
loop_
_entity_poly.entity_id
_entity_poly.type
_entity_poly.pdbx_seq_one_letter_code
_entity_poly.pdbx_strand_id
1 'polypeptide(L)'
;MPRKGKFKHRLHRNPFSMYEQLPAIDQQAMFGREAPLALDVGCGPGLFTADLAKKHPEWNCIGNEIRDHYVEQVEAKREAGKLTNLRGICANANLQLINMLPDDSIVFFTHNFPDPWFKKRHEKRRVLNTKFLYDLRPKLKDGCELHIMTDYQPIGEAMRKGLMATSFLRPLKGN
;
A
#
# COMPACT_ATOMS: atom_id res chain seq x y z
N MET A 1 -13.97 -38.87 -11.36
CA MET A 1 -13.89 -37.82 -10.30
C MET A 1 -12.54 -37.13 -10.40
N PRO A 2 -12.46 -35.82 -10.66
CA PRO A 2 -11.17 -35.14 -10.75
C PRO A 2 -10.64 -34.84 -9.35
N ARG A 3 -9.36 -35.14 -9.12
CA ARG A 3 -8.65 -34.95 -7.86
C ARG A 3 -8.45 -33.46 -7.58
N LYS A 4 -8.89 -32.98 -6.41
CA LYS A 4 -8.56 -31.64 -5.89
C LYS A 4 -7.04 -31.52 -5.74
N GLY A 5 -6.40 -30.80 -6.65
CA GLY A 5 -5.01 -30.40 -6.51
C GLY A 5 -4.88 -29.50 -5.28
N LYS A 6 -3.98 -29.85 -4.35
CA LYS A 6 -3.64 -29.00 -3.21
C LYS A 6 -2.99 -27.72 -3.75
N PHE A 7 -3.76 -26.64 -3.85
CA PHE A 7 -3.22 -25.30 -4.08
C PHE A 7 -2.28 -24.96 -2.93
N LYS A 8 -0.96 -25.05 -3.16
CA LYS A 8 0.04 -24.52 -2.22
C LYS A 8 -0.02 -23.01 -2.34
N HIS A 9 -0.69 -22.38 -1.39
CA HIS A 9 -0.68 -20.93 -1.27
C HIS A 9 0.75 -20.47 -1.01
N ARG A 10 1.40 -19.85 -2.02
CA ARG A 10 2.70 -19.21 -1.77
C ARG A 10 2.45 -18.00 -0.91
N LEU A 11 2.96 -18.03 0.32
CA LEU A 11 3.00 -16.87 1.22
C LEU A 11 3.74 -15.68 0.59
N HIS A 12 4.60 -15.94 -0.39
CA HIS A 12 5.47 -14.93 -0.99
C HIS A 12 5.38 -14.94 -2.53
N ARG A 13 5.02 -13.78 -3.14
CA ARG A 13 5.09 -13.53 -4.59
C ARG A 13 6.42 -12.85 -4.91
N ASN A 14 7.10 -13.28 -5.98
CA ASN A 14 8.30 -12.59 -6.44
C ASN A 14 7.91 -11.21 -7.00
N PRO A 15 8.35 -10.09 -6.41
CA PRO A 15 8.00 -8.77 -6.90
C PRO A 15 8.49 -8.50 -8.34
N PHE A 16 9.56 -9.15 -8.78
CA PHE A 16 10.19 -8.90 -10.08
C PHE A 16 9.58 -9.69 -11.26
N SER A 17 8.36 -10.22 -11.15
CA SER A 17 7.69 -10.90 -12.27
C SER A 17 6.56 -10.07 -12.90
N MET A 18 6.31 -8.86 -12.41
CA MET A 18 5.22 -7.99 -12.86
C MET A 18 5.81 -6.72 -13.49
N TYR A 19 5.98 -6.73 -14.82
CA TYR A 19 6.54 -5.60 -15.58
C TYR A 19 5.51 -4.87 -16.45
N GLU A 20 4.32 -5.44 -16.62
CA GLU A 20 3.25 -4.77 -17.36
C GLU A 20 2.83 -3.51 -16.63
N GLN A 21 2.78 -2.40 -17.36
CA GLN A 21 2.25 -1.15 -16.83
C GLN A 21 0.74 -1.30 -16.62
N LEU A 22 0.29 -0.89 -15.44
CA LEU A 22 -1.14 -0.80 -15.14
C LEU A 22 -1.62 0.61 -15.48
N PRO A 23 -2.88 0.77 -15.91
CA PRO A 23 -3.45 2.08 -16.18
C PRO A 23 -3.46 2.95 -14.92
N ALA A 24 -3.47 4.26 -15.13
CA ALA A 24 -3.69 5.23 -14.06
C ALA A 24 -5.04 4.99 -13.38
N ILE A 25 -5.12 5.31 -12.08
CA ILE A 25 -6.34 5.22 -11.31
C ILE A 25 -7.34 6.26 -11.81
N ASP A 26 -8.47 5.78 -12.30
CA ASP A 26 -9.67 6.59 -12.55
C ASP A 26 -10.56 6.54 -11.31
N GLN A 27 -10.51 7.60 -10.50
CA GLN A 27 -11.30 7.67 -9.27
C GLN A 27 -12.81 7.70 -9.55
N GLN A 28 -13.23 8.35 -10.63
CA GLN A 28 -14.64 8.43 -10.98
C GLN A 28 -15.17 7.05 -11.35
N ALA A 29 -14.43 6.27 -12.13
CA ALA A 29 -14.79 4.88 -12.45
C ALA A 29 -14.72 3.97 -11.23
N MET A 30 -13.70 4.13 -10.37
CA MET A 30 -13.50 3.26 -9.22
C MET A 30 -14.48 3.55 -8.09
N PHE A 31 -14.69 4.81 -7.72
CA PHE A 31 -15.42 5.22 -6.52
C PHE A 31 -16.72 5.98 -6.81
N GLY A 32 -16.97 6.37 -8.07
CA GLY A 32 -18.11 7.22 -8.44
C GLY A 32 -17.93 8.69 -8.05
N ARG A 33 -16.73 9.07 -7.58
CA ARG A 33 -16.38 10.43 -7.15
C ARG A 33 -14.87 10.64 -7.17
N GLU A 34 -14.45 11.90 -7.17
CA GLU A 34 -13.09 12.30 -6.83
C GLU A 34 -13.01 12.73 -5.37
N ALA A 35 -11.99 12.25 -4.66
CA ALA A 35 -11.71 12.63 -3.28
C ALA A 35 -10.21 12.45 -2.96
N PRO A 36 -9.69 13.01 -1.85
CA PRO A 36 -8.34 12.69 -1.42
C PRO A 36 -8.13 11.18 -1.19
N LEU A 37 -6.94 10.69 -1.51
CA LEU A 37 -6.60 9.28 -1.40
C LEU A 37 -5.97 8.96 -0.04
N ALA A 38 -6.45 7.90 0.58
CA ALA A 38 -5.77 7.25 1.69
C ALA A 38 -5.21 5.90 1.20
N LEU A 39 -3.89 5.74 1.22
CA LEU A 39 -3.19 4.61 0.60
C LEU A 39 -2.57 3.70 1.66
N ASP A 40 -3.01 2.45 1.71
CA ASP A 40 -2.45 1.41 2.57
C ASP A 40 -1.67 0.38 1.75
N VAL A 41 -0.34 0.46 1.78
CA VAL A 41 0.56 -0.39 0.98
C VAL A 41 0.92 -1.65 1.73
N GLY A 42 0.67 -2.81 1.11
CA GLY A 42 0.82 -4.11 1.78
C GLY A 42 -0.31 -4.35 2.78
N CYS A 43 -1.53 -3.97 2.42
CA CYS A 43 -2.70 -3.96 3.32
C CYS A 43 -3.13 -5.36 3.81
N GLY A 44 -2.57 -6.44 3.24
CA GLY A 44 -2.96 -7.81 3.54
C GLY A 44 -4.47 -8.00 3.40
N PRO A 45 -5.18 -8.56 4.40
CA PRO A 45 -6.63 -8.77 4.29
C PRO A 45 -7.46 -7.48 4.29
N GLY A 46 -6.87 -6.29 4.41
CA GLY A 46 -7.59 -5.01 4.34
C GLY A 46 -8.37 -4.62 5.59
N LEU A 47 -8.05 -5.20 6.77
CA LEU A 47 -8.72 -4.85 8.02
C LEU A 47 -8.53 -3.38 8.39
N PHE A 48 -7.28 -2.91 8.32
CA PHE A 48 -6.93 -1.53 8.59
C PHE A 48 -7.55 -0.58 7.56
N THR A 49 -7.37 -0.85 6.27
CA THR A 49 -7.92 -0.02 5.18
C THR A 49 -9.45 0.09 5.25
N ALA A 50 -10.15 -0.99 5.60
CA ALA A 50 -11.60 -0.97 5.74
C ALA A 50 -12.07 -0.16 6.96
N ASP A 51 -11.32 -0.19 8.07
CA ASP A 51 -11.59 0.65 9.23
C ASP A 51 -11.33 2.13 8.91
N LEU A 52 -10.25 2.42 8.17
CA LEU A 52 -9.94 3.76 7.67
C LEU A 52 -11.08 4.31 6.81
N ALA A 53 -11.58 3.50 5.87
CA ALA A 53 -12.70 3.88 5.00
C ALA A 53 -14.00 4.17 5.77
N LYS A 54 -14.25 3.45 6.87
CA LYS A 54 -15.41 3.70 7.75
C LYS A 54 -15.26 5.01 8.54
N LYS A 55 -14.06 5.28 9.05
CA LYS A 55 -13.78 6.46 9.89
C LYS A 55 -13.67 7.74 9.07
N HIS A 56 -13.23 7.63 7.82
CA HIS A 56 -13.01 8.75 6.92
C HIS A 56 -13.83 8.60 5.62
N PRO A 57 -15.17 8.78 5.69
CA PRO A 57 -16.04 8.73 4.51
C PRO A 57 -15.71 9.82 3.48
N GLU A 58 -14.98 10.87 3.86
CA GLU A 58 -14.49 11.94 2.99
C GLU A 58 -13.28 11.54 2.12
N TRP A 59 -12.62 10.42 2.41
CA TRP A 59 -11.48 9.92 1.62
C TRP A 59 -11.87 8.74 0.74
N ASN A 60 -11.16 8.59 -0.38
CA ASN A 60 -11.14 7.36 -1.16
C ASN A 60 -9.96 6.50 -0.67
N CYS A 61 -10.26 5.36 -0.05
CA CYS A 61 -9.29 4.46 0.56
C CYS A 61 -8.89 3.35 -0.42
N ILE A 62 -7.58 3.16 -0.61
CA ILE A 62 -7.00 2.15 -1.47
C ILE A 62 -6.16 1.20 -0.62
N GLY A 63 -6.50 -0.08 -0.67
CA GLY A 63 -5.66 -1.16 -0.14
C GLY A 63 -4.83 -1.74 -1.28
N ASN A 64 -3.52 -1.47 -1.30
CA ASN A 64 -2.61 -2.09 -2.25
C ASN A 64 -2.04 -3.39 -1.68
N GLU A 65 -2.03 -4.44 -2.51
CA GLU A 65 -1.40 -5.71 -2.16
C GLU A 65 -0.88 -6.40 -3.43
N ILE A 66 0.23 -7.13 -3.33
CA ILE A 66 0.79 -7.89 -4.46
C ILE A 66 0.13 -9.27 -4.59
N ARG A 67 -0.55 -9.77 -3.57
CA ARG A 67 -1.22 -11.07 -3.57
C ARG A 67 -2.72 -10.91 -3.83
N ASP A 68 -3.18 -11.41 -4.96
CA ASP A 68 -4.59 -11.43 -5.42
C ASP A 68 -5.62 -11.82 -4.36
N HIS A 69 -5.45 -12.95 -3.66
CA HIS A 69 -6.41 -13.43 -2.65
C HIS A 69 -6.62 -12.48 -1.46
N TYR A 70 -5.69 -11.55 -1.21
CA TYR A 70 -5.84 -10.53 -0.19
C TYR A 70 -6.63 -9.33 -0.72
N VAL A 71 -6.43 -8.98 -1.99
CA VAL A 71 -7.26 -7.99 -2.69
C VAL A 71 -8.72 -8.46 -2.76
N GLU A 72 -8.98 -9.74 -3.04
CA GLU A 72 -10.32 -10.32 -2.96
C GLU A 72 -10.95 -10.17 -1.56
N GLN A 73 -10.15 -10.30 -0.50
CA GLN A 73 -10.60 -10.10 0.87
C GLN A 73 -10.89 -8.63 1.22
N VAL A 74 -10.19 -7.68 0.58
CA VAL A 74 -10.50 -6.24 0.68
C VAL A 74 -11.86 -5.98 0.04
N GLU A 75 -12.08 -6.48 -1.17
CA GLU A 75 -13.35 -6.34 -1.90
C GLU A 75 -14.52 -7.00 -1.15
N ALA A 76 -14.32 -8.19 -0.56
CA ALA A 76 -15.34 -8.83 0.26
C ALA A 76 -15.72 -7.97 1.49
N LYS A 77 -14.75 -7.29 2.11
CA LYS A 77 -15.00 -6.35 3.23
C LYS A 77 -15.72 -5.10 2.76
N ARG A 78 -15.35 -4.57 1.59
CA ARG A 78 -16.03 -3.45 0.95
C ARG A 78 -17.51 -3.75 0.75
N GLU A 79 -17.83 -4.91 0.17
CA GLU A 79 -19.21 -5.33 -0.09
C GLU A 79 -19.99 -5.56 1.19
N ALA A 80 -19.44 -6.33 2.13
CA ALA A 80 -20.08 -6.61 3.41
C ALA A 80 -20.33 -5.32 4.23
N GLY A 81 -19.39 -4.38 4.18
CA GLY A 81 -19.49 -3.09 4.86
C GLY A 81 -20.24 -2.01 4.08
N LYS A 82 -20.67 -2.28 2.83
CA LYS A 82 -21.25 -1.30 1.90
C LYS A 82 -20.39 -0.04 1.74
N LEU A 83 -19.07 -0.22 1.76
CA LEU A 83 -18.10 0.88 1.71
C LEU A 83 -17.90 1.33 0.27
N THR A 84 -18.56 2.40 -0.14
CA THR A 84 -18.42 2.93 -1.50
C THR A 84 -17.04 3.54 -1.76
N ASN A 85 -16.36 3.95 -0.70
CA ASN A 85 -15.08 4.65 -0.70
C ASN A 85 -13.86 3.74 -0.45
N LEU A 86 -13.99 2.40 -0.48
CA LEU A 86 -12.87 1.47 -0.35
C LEU A 86 -12.66 0.71 -1.67
N ARG A 87 -11.41 0.53 -2.12
CA ARG A 87 -11.07 -0.40 -3.22
C ARG A 87 -9.74 -1.11 -2.95
N GLY A 88 -9.63 -2.37 -3.36
CA GLY A 88 -8.40 -3.12 -3.40
C GLY A 88 -7.69 -3.01 -4.75
N ILE A 89 -6.36 -2.89 -4.76
CA ILE A 89 -5.54 -2.87 -5.97
C ILE A 89 -4.46 -3.95 -5.90
N CYS A 90 -4.47 -4.85 -6.88
CA CYS A 90 -3.44 -5.86 -7.07
C CYS A 90 -2.28 -5.28 -7.90
N ALA A 91 -1.25 -4.76 -7.23
CA ALA A 91 -0.10 -4.18 -7.91
C ALA A 91 1.17 -4.31 -7.06
N ASN A 92 2.32 -4.42 -7.73
CA ASN A 92 3.60 -4.28 -7.06
C ASN A 92 3.85 -2.81 -6.69
N ALA A 93 3.99 -2.52 -5.40
CA ALA A 93 4.27 -1.19 -4.88
C ALA A 93 5.49 -0.50 -5.50
N ASN A 94 6.59 -1.24 -5.70
CA ASN A 94 7.86 -0.71 -6.22
C ASN A 94 7.88 -0.52 -7.74
N LEU A 95 7.06 -1.26 -8.49
CA LEU A 95 7.15 -1.32 -9.96
C LEU A 95 5.95 -0.69 -10.67
N GLN A 96 4.76 -0.76 -10.07
CA GLN A 96 3.50 -0.45 -10.73
C GLN A 96 2.73 0.64 -10.00
N LEU A 97 2.52 0.48 -8.69
CA LEU A 97 1.58 1.29 -7.91
C LEU A 97 1.79 2.80 -8.07
N ILE A 98 3.03 3.28 -7.93
CA ILE A 98 3.31 4.73 -7.95
C ILE A 98 2.92 5.37 -9.30
N ASN A 99 3.12 4.67 -10.41
CA ASN A 99 2.76 5.17 -11.74
C ASN A 99 1.24 5.22 -11.97
N MET A 100 0.47 4.51 -11.15
CA MET A 100 -0.99 4.52 -11.24
C MET A 100 -1.60 5.71 -10.47
N LEU A 101 -0.87 6.28 -9.51
CA LEU A 101 -1.38 7.30 -8.60
C LEU A 101 -1.32 8.69 -9.24
N PRO A 102 -2.40 9.50 -9.16
CA PRO A 102 -2.36 10.90 -9.53
C PRO A 102 -1.40 11.70 -8.63
N ASP A 103 -0.80 12.76 -9.16
CA ASP A 103 0.00 13.70 -8.36
C ASP A 103 -0.91 14.44 -7.36
N ASP A 104 -0.31 14.91 -6.25
CA ASP A 104 -0.99 15.69 -5.20
C ASP A 104 -2.35 15.10 -4.76
N SER A 105 -2.44 13.78 -4.64
CA SER A 105 -3.71 13.08 -4.38
C SER A 105 -3.77 12.44 -2.99
N ILE A 106 -2.63 12.01 -2.44
CA ILE A 106 -2.56 11.24 -1.21
C ILE A 106 -2.52 12.16 0.00
N VAL A 107 -3.43 11.94 0.96
CA VAL A 107 -3.49 12.65 2.26
C VAL A 107 -3.07 11.79 3.43
N PHE A 108 -3.10 10.48 3.27
CA PHE A 108 -2.74 9.53 4.32
C PHE A 108 -2.07 8.31 3.68
N PHE A 109 -0.91 7.93 4.19
CA PHE A 109 -0.15 6.78 3.71
C PHE A 109 0.17 5.84 4.86
N THR A 110 -0.08 4.55 4.67
CA THR A 110 0.34 3.51 5.62
C THR A 110 1.16 2.41 4.97
N HIS A 111 2.13 1.90 5.74
CA HIS A 111 2.86 0.69 5.41
C HIS A 111 3.20 -0.07 6.69
N ASN A 112 2.35 -1.03 7.03
CA ASN A 112 2.37 -1.70 8.33
C ASN A 112 2.85 -3.16 8.20
N PHE A 113 3.71 -3.57 9.14
CA PHE A 113 4.24 -4.93 9.27
C PHE A 113 4.81 -5.54 7.97
N PRO A 114 5.70 -4.82 7.27
CA PRO A 114 6.21 -5.31 5.99
C PRO A 114 7.18 -6.49 6.15
N ASP A 115 7.25 -7.31 5.11
CA ASP A 115 8.12 -8.50 5.05
C ASP A 115 9.57 -8.14 5.43
N PRO A 116 10.18 -8.85 6.40
CA PRO A 116 11.38 -8.34 7.03
C PRO A 116 12.64 -8.41 6.16
N TRP A 117 12.69 -9.37 5.23
CA TRP A 117 13.81 -9.56 4.33
C TRP A 117 15.18 -9.61 5.04
N PHE A 118 15.37 -10.57 5.97
CA PHE A 118 16.54 -10.65 6.85
C PHE A 118 17.92 -10.68 6.15
N LYS A 119 17.99 -11.15 4.89
CA LYS A 119 19.26 -11.24 4.16
C LYS A 119 19.56 -9.91 3.48
N LYS A 120 20.74 -9.34 3.70
CA LYS A 120 21.19 -8.05 3.09
C LYS A 120 20.94 -7.97 1.57
N ARG A 121 21.18 -9.07 0.83
CA ARG A 121 20.89 -9.15 -0.61
C ARG A 121 19.41 -8.93 -1.00
N HIS A 122 18.47 -9.03 -0.05
CA HIS A 122 17.04 -8.83 -0.26
C HIS A 122 16.58 -7.42 0.12
N GLU A 123 17.48 -6.53 0.57
CA GLU A 123 17.14 -5.15 0.95
C GLU A 123 16.42 -4.39 -0.18
N LYS A 124 16.82 -4.64 -1.44
CA LYS A 124 16.16 -4.09 -2.64
C LYS A 124 14.70 -4.52 -2.84
N ARG A 125 14.21 -5.51 -2.07
CA ARG A 125 12.81 -5.96 -2.11
C ARG A 125 11.91 -5.16 -1.17
N ARG A 126 12.48 -4.39 -0.25
CA ARG A 126 11.73 -3.54 0.68
C ARG A 126 11.06 -2.41 -0.09
N VAL A 127 9.80 -2.15 0.22
CA VAL A 127 9.02 -1.07 -0.41
C VAL A 127 9.57 0.28 0.02
N LEU A 128 9.73 0.53 1.32
CA LEU A 128 10.29 1.78 1.85
C LEU A 128 11.81 1.88 1.68
N ASN A 129 12.27 1.91 0.43
CA ASN A 129 13.62 2.30 0.06
C ASN A 129 13.65 3.76 -0.41
N THR A 130 14.85 4.34 -0.56
CA THR A 130 15.01 5.73 -0.98
C THR A 130 14.31 6.03 -2.30
N LYS A 131 14.45 5.17 -3.31
CA LYS A 131 13.81 5.38 -4.61
C LYS A 131 12.30 5.49 -4.48
N PHE A 132 11.67 4.55 -3.77
CA PHE A 132 10.22 4.56 -3.53
C PHE A 132 9.76 5.85 -2.85
N LEU A 133 10.49 6.33 -1.83
CA LEU A 133 10.13 7.58 -1.15
C LEU A 133 10.17 8.80 -2.08
N TYR A 134 11.17 8.88 -2.97
CA TYR A 134 11.26 9.95 -3.96
C TYR A 134 10.20 9.82 -5.05
N ASP A 135 9.90 8.61 -5.52
CA ASP A 135 8.82 8.37 -6.47
C ASP A 135 7.44 8.70 -5.84
N LEU A 136 7.27 8.45 -4.54
CA LEU A 136 6.04 8.73 -3.80
C LEU A 136 5.83 10.23 -3.57
N ARG A 137 6.90 11.02 -3.37
CA ARG A 137 6.80 12.47 -3.06
C ARG A 137 5.83 13.26 -3.94
N PRO A 138 5.87 13.20 -5.29
CA PRO A 138 4.92 13.96 -6.13
C PRO A 138 3.46 13.53 -5.96
N LYS A 139 3.20 12.35 -5.38
CA LYS A 139 1.85 11.84 -5.14
C LYS A 139 1.24 12.36 -3.83
N LEU A 140 2.08 12.87 -2.93
CA LEU A 140 1.68 13.33 -1.60
C LEU A 140 1.19 14.77 -1.65
N LYS A 141 -0.01 15.01 -1.11
CA LYS A 141 -0.44 16.37 -0.77
C LYS A 141 0.44 16.94 0.34
N ASP A 142 0.59 18.25 0.33
CA ASP A 142 1.20 18.96 1.46
C ASP A 142 0.39 18.69 2.74
N GLY A 143 1.10 18.34 3.81
CA GLY A 143 0.48 17.91 5.08
C GLY A 143 0.07 16.44 5.13
N CYS A 144 0.31 15.64 4.08
CA CYS A 144 0.09 14.20 4.11
C CYS A 144 0.85 13.54 5.27
N GLU A 145 0.17 12.65 5.99
CA GLU A 145 0.78 11.87 7.06
C GLU A 145 1.23 10.49 6.56
N LEU A 146 2.44 10.09 6.95
CA LEU A 146 2.99 8.77 6.68
C LEU A 146 3.09 8.00 8.00
N HIS A 147 2.30 6.94 8.15
CA HIS A 147 2.32 6.06 9.32
C HIS A 147 2.93 4.72 8.94
N ILE A 148 4.04 4.37 9.60
CA ILE A 148 4.84 3.18 9.27
C ILE A 148 5.09 2.42 10.56
N MET A 149 4.71 1.15 10.58
CA MET A 149 4.80 0.31 11.77
C MET A 149 5.50 -1.01 11.46
N THR A 150 6.31 -1.49 12.40
CA THR A 150 6.93 -2.82 12.35
C THR A 150 7.20 -3.29 13.77
N ASP A 151 7.09 -4.60 13.97
CA ASP A 151 7.43 -5.33 15.19
C ASP A 151 8.89 -5.81 15.20
N TYR A 152 9.64 -5.54 14.13
CA TYR A 152 11.03 -5.97 14.00
C TYR A 152 12.00 -4.79 14.01
N GLN A 153 12.63 -4.56 15.16
CA GLN A 153 13.46 -3.40 15.45
C GLN A 153 14.51 -3.07 14.36
N PRO A 154 15.32 -4.03 13.84
CA PRO A 154 16.32 -3.71 12.82
C PRO A 154 15.73 -3.10 11.54
N ILE A 155 14.47 -3.41 11.24
CA ILE A 155 13.76 -2.81 10.11
C ILE A 155 13.19 -1.47 10.46
N GLY A 156 12.66 -1.31 11.67
CA GLY A 156 12.23 -0.01 12.18
C GLY A 156 13.36 1.01 12.10
N GLU A 157 14.57 0.63 12.53
CA GLU A 157 15.77 1.46 12.43
C GLU A 157 16.16 1.79 10.98
N ALA A 158 16.13 0.80 10.08
CA ALA A 158 16.43 1.01 8.67
C ALA A 158 15.42 1.94 7.98
N MET A 159 14.12 1.74 8.26
CA MET A 159 13.04 2.60 7.75
C MET A 159 13.16 4.01 8.28
N ARG A 160 13.35 4.17 9.61
CA ARG A 160 13.55 5.49 10.23
C ARG A 160 14.73 6.22 9.60
N LYS A 161 15.87 5.54 9.40
CA LYS A 161 17.03 6.13 8.72
C LYS A 161 16.70 6.57 7.29
N GLY A 162 15.98 5.75 6.52
CA GLY A 162 15.55 6.09 5.16
C GLY A 162 14.62 7.30 5.11
N LEU A 163 13.65 7.36 6.03
CA LEU A 163 12.70 8.47 6.16
C LEU A 163 13.39 9.77 6.57
N MET A 164 14.31 9.72 7.54
CA MET A 164 15.05 10.89 8.02
C MET A 164 16.10 11.40 7.03
N ALA A 165 16.42 10.63 5.99
CA ALA A 165 17.34 11.04 4.93
C ALA A 165 16.64 11.85 3.82
N THR A 166 15.32 12.00 3.85
CA THR A 166 14.60 12.84 2.90
C THR A 166 14.47 14.27 3.44
N SER A 167 14.49 15.26 2.54
CA SER A 167 14.33 16.69 2.90
C SER A 167 12.87 17.12 3.02
N PHE A 168 11.93 16.30 2.54
CA PHE A 168 10.51 16.62 2.43
C PHE A 168 9.63 15.92 3.48
N LEU A 169 10.18 14.97 4.24
CA LEU A 169 9.49 14.38 5.38
C LEU A 169 10.06 14.94 6.68
N ARG A 170 9.19 15.02 7.68
CA ARG A 170 9.58 15.35 9.06
C ARG A 170 8.83 14.41 10.01
N PRO A 171 9.41 14.07 11.18
CA PRO A 171 8.68 13.36 12.21
C PRO A 171 7.40 14.11 12.60
N LEU A 172 6.31 13.37 12.82
CA LEU A 172 5.12 13.92 13.47
C LEU A 172 5.47 14.21 14.94
N LYS A 173 4.95 15.30 15.50
CA LYS A 173 5.16 15.61 16.92
C LYS A 173 4.45 14.54 17.76
N GLY A 174 5.19 13.75 18.55
CA GLY A 174 4.59 12.86 19.56
C GLY A 174 5.00 11.38 19.54
N ASN A 175 5.98 10.96 18.74
CA ASN A 175 6.61 9.64 18.82
C ASN A 175 8.14 9.73 18.71
#